data_AF-A0A1A8SAR2-F1
#
_entry.id   AF-A0A1A8SAR2-F1
#
_cell.length_a   1.000
_cell.length_b   1.000
_cell.length_c   1.000
_cell.angle_alpha   90.00
_cell.angle_beta   90.00
_cell.angle_gamma   90.00
#
_symmetry.space_group_name_H-M   'P 1'
#
loop_
_entity.id
_entity.type
_entity.pdbx_description
1 polymer ?
#
loop_
_entity_poly.entity_id
_entity_poly.type
_entity_poly.pdbx_seq_one_letter_code
_entity_poly.pdbx_strand_id
1 'polypeptide(L)'
;MDSTALELDAVKFAKTAVTYDQNAKYNEAVFYYKEAAQALIYAGMAGSKLEGLQDKVNEYLDRVQALHNAVQSQKNDPLKSRQQVDLERAHFLVTQAFEEDEKGNGDEAIELYTQAVELCIKTSNETSDQTLQTKLKQLARQALDRAEGLKESQ
;
A
#
# COMPACT_ATOMS: atom_id res chain seq x y z
N MET A 1 19.34 19.74 -33.80
CA MET A 1 18.35 18.65 -33.67
C MET A 1 17.26 18.90 -34.70
N ASP A 2 16.75 17.85 -35.34
CA ASP A 2 15.66 17.94 -36.31
C ASP A 2 14.31 17.94 -35.57
N SER A 3 13.48 18.96 -35.78
CA SER A 3 12.17 19.09 -35.14
C SER A 3 11.25 17.90 -35.49
N THR A 4 11.36 17.36 -36.70
CA THR A 4 10.56 16.21 -37.17
C THR A 4 10.89 14.94 -36.38
N ALA A 5 12.17 14.74 -36.05
CA ALA A 5 12.60 13.61 -35.24
C ALA A 5 12.06 13.70 -33.81
N LEU A 6 12.09 14.91 -33.23
CA LEU A 6 11.58 15.19 -31.89
C LEU A 6 10.05 15.01 -31.80
N GLU A 7 9.31 15.40 -32.84
CA GLU A 7 7.87 15.14 -32.96
C GLU A 7 7.56 13.63 -32.98
N LEU A 8 8.33 12.85 -33.76
CA LEU A 8 8.16 11.40 -33.82
C LEU A 8 8.46 10.73 -32.47
N ASP A 9 9.50 11.19 -31.77
CA ASP A 9 9.84 10.66 -30.45
C ASP A 9 8.77 11.00 -29.42
N ALA A 10 8.21 12.22 -29.44
CA ALA A 10 7.07 12.58 -28.62
C ALA A 10 5.87 11.65 -28.83
N VAL A 11 5.55 11.29 -30.08
CA VAL A 11 4.45 10.36 -30.40
C VAL A 11 4.73 8.95 -29.88
N LYS A 12 5.98 8.46 -30.00
CA LYS A 12 6.37 7.14 -29.47
C LYS A 12 6.23 7.10 -27.94
N PHE A 13 6.75 8.12 -27.26
CA PHE A 13 6.64 8.23 -25.80
C PHE A 13 5.18 8.31 -25.36
N ALA A 14 4.35 9.14 -26.01
CA ALA A 14 2.93 9.25 -25.66
C ALA A 14 2.17 7.92 -25.83
N LYS A 15 2.38 7.19 -26.94
CA LYS A 15 1.77 5.86 -27.15
C LYS A 15 2.18 4.85 -26.08
N THR A 16 3.45 4.90 -25.69
CA THR A 16 4.01 4.04 -24.64
C THR A 16 3.39 4.41 -23.28
N ALA A 17 3.29 5.70 -22.99
CA ALA A 17 2.67 6.22 -21.77
C ALA A 17 1.21 5.76 -21.63
N VAL A 18 0.40 5.91 -22.69
CA VAL A 18 -1.00 5.44 -22.72
C VAL A 18 -1.10 3.94 -22.47
N THR A 19 -0.17 3.14 -23.01
CA THR A 19 -0.15 1.70 -22.79
C THR A 19 0.11 1.37 -21.32
N TYR A 20 1.07 2.03 -20.66
CA TYR A 20 1.32 1.85 -19.23
C TYR A 20 0.16 2.34 -18.36
N ASP A 21 -0.45 3.47 -18.73
CA ASP A 21 -1.59 4.09 -18.07
C ASP A 21 -2.81 3.14 -18.06
N GLN A 22 -3.17 2.58 -19.22
CA GLN A 22 -4.24 1.60 -19.37
C GLN A 22 -3.98 0.29 -18.61
N ASN A 23 -2.70 -0.06 -18.39
CA ASN A 23 -2.29 -1.24 -17.62
C ASN A 23 -2.07 -0.95 -16.12
N ALA A 24 -2.52 0.22 -15.62
CA ALA A 24 -2.36 0.66 -14.24
C ALA A 24 -0.91 0.73 -13.73
N LYS A 25 0.06 0.81 -14.64
CA LYS A 25 1.50 0.98 -14.35
C LYS A 25 1.84 2.46 -14.32
N TYR A 26 1.32 3.15 -13.30
CA TYR A 26 1.28 4.61 -13.27
C TYR A 26 2.65 5.29 -13.15
N ASN A 27 3.64 4.66 -12.50
CA ASN A 27 5.00 5.23 -12.41
C ASN A 27 5.68 5.25 -13.79
N GLU A 28 5.54 4.18 -14.55
CA GLU A 28 6.05 4.05 -15.91
C GLU A 28 5.29 4.99 -16.87
N ALA A 29 3.97 5.09 -16.73
CA ALA A 29 3.17 6.04 -17.51
C ALA A 29 3.63 7.49 -17.28
N VAL A 30 3.86 7.88 -16.02
CA VAL A 30 4.37 9.22 -15.65
C VAL A 30 5.71 9.52 -16.33
N PHE A 31 6.64 8.56 -16.33
CA PHE A 31 7.94 8.72 -16.98
C PHE A 31 7.76 9.05 -18.46
N TYR A 32 6.99 8.23 -19.19
CA TYR A 32 6.82 8.41 -20.63
C TYR A 32 5.99 9.64 -21.01
N TYR A 33 5.01 10.06 -20.21
CA TYR A 33 4.31 11.33 -20.45
C TYR A 33 5.24 12.54 -20.27
N LYS A 34 6.18 12.50 -19.32
CA LYS A 34 7.20 13.56 -19.15
C LYS A 34 8.16 13.61 -20.33
N GLU A 35 8.66 12.46 -20.79
CA GLU A 35 9.53 12.39 -21.97
C GLU A 35 8.80 12.87 -23.24
N ALA A 36 7.51 12.55 -23.38
CA ALA A 36 6.68 13.04 -24.48
C ALA A 36 6.55 14.57 -24.45
N ALA A 37 6.23 15.15 -23.29
CA ALA A 37 6.13 16.60 -23.11
C ALA A 37 7.47 17.30 -23.38
N GLN A 38 8.58 16.74 -22.89
CA GLN A 38 9.91 17.30 -23.11
C GLN A 38 10.32 17.27 -24.60
N ALA A 39 10.04 16.17 -25.30
CA ALA A 39 10.31 16.06 -26.74
C ALA A 39 9.52 17.10 -27.55
N LEU A 40 8.26 17.37 -27.17
CA LEU A 40 7.44 18.42 -27.78
C LEU A 40 8.01 19.83 -27.52
N ILE A 41 8.43 20.14 -26.30
CA ILE A 41 9.08 21.43 -25.98
C ILE A 41 10.33 21.63 -26.85
N TYR A 42 11.18 20.60 -26.97
CA TYR A 42 12.36 20.67 -27.83
C TYR A 42 12.03 20.78 -29.31
N ALA A 43 10.97 20.10 -29.78
CA ALA A 43 10.50 20.24 -31.17
C ALA A 43 10.10 21.70 -31.47
N GLY A 44 9.36 22.35 -30.55
CA GLY A 44 9.00 23.76 -30.65
C GLY A 44 10.23 24.68 -30.69
N MET A 45 11.21 24.47 -29.80
CA MET A 45 12.47 25.23 -29.80
C MET A 45 13.31 25.03 -31.07
N ALA A 46 13.22 23.84 -31.68
CA ALA A 46 13.88 23.51 -32.95
C ALA A 46 13.12 24.06 -34.19
N GLY A 47 12.03 24.81 -34.00
CA GLY A 47 11.27 25.43 -35.09
C GLY A 47 10.21 24.52 -35.72
N SER A 48 9.67 23.57 -34.95
CA SER A 48 8.50 22.79 -35.36
C SER A 48 7.34 23.71 -35.78
N LYS A 49 6.62 23.30 -36.83
CA LYS A 49 5.42 23.97 -37.34
C LYS A 49 4.13 23.32 -36.83
N LEU A 50 4.25 22.36 -35.91
CA LEU A 50 3.10 21.63 -35.40
C LEU A 50 2.25 22.55 -34.53
N GLU A 51 1.02 22.82 -34.97
CA GLU A 51 0.07 23.63 -34.22
C GLU A 51 -0.42 22.88 -32.97
N GLY A 52 -0.74 23.61 -31.89
CA GLY A 52 -1.21 23.02 -30.64
C GLY A 52 -0.15 22.27 -29.83
N LEU A 53 1.13 22.46 -30.16
CA LEU A 53 2.26 21.87 -29.43
C LEU A 53 2.18 22.16 -27.92
N GLN A 54 1.91 23.42 -27.56
CA GLN A 54 1.78 23.86 -26.18
C GLN A 54 0.59 23.21 -25.48
N ASP A 55 -0.56 23.10 -26.17
CA ASP A 55 -1.76 22.45 -25.62
C ASP A 55 -1.49 20.98 -25.33
N LYS A 56 -0.75 20.30 -26.21
CA LYS A 56 -0.40 18.88 -26.04
C LYS A 56 0.61 18.66 -24.91
N VAL A 57 1.56 19.57 -24.73
CA VAL A 57 2.46 19.57 -23.56
C VAL A 57 1.65 19.70 -22.28
N ASN A 58 0.71 20.65 -22.22
CA ASN A 58 -0.14 20.84 -21.05
C ASN A 58 -0.97 19.58 -20.76
N GLU A 59 -1.60 18.97 -21.76
CA GLU A 59 -2.37 17.73 -21.62
C GLU A 59 -1.55 16.60 -20.98
N TYR A 60 -0.29 16.42 -21.40
CA TYR A 60 0.59 15.40 -20.83
C TYR A 60 1.01 15.72 -19.39
N LEU A 61 1.24 16.99 -19.07
CA LEU A 61 1.59 17.41 -17.70
C LEU A 61 0.39 17.30 -16.75
N ASP A 62 -0.82 17.67 -17.20
CA ASP A 62 -2.06 17.45 -16.47
C ASP A 62 -2.27 15.95 -16.19
N ARG A 63 -2.03 15.09 -17.19
CA ARG A 63 -2.12 13.64 -16.98
C ARG A 63 -1.08 13.13 -15.99
N VAL A 64 0.16 13.61 -16.03
CA VAL A 64 1.20 13.30 -15.04
C VAL A 64 0.75 13.66 -13.63
N GLN A 65 0.16 14.84 -13.45
CA GLN A 65 -0.34 15.28 -12.15
C GLN A 65 -1.50 14.41 -11.66
N ALA A 66 -2.45 14.06 -12.54
CA ALA A 66 -3.54 13.14 -12.21
C ALA A 66 -3.01 11.75 -11.81
N LEU A 67 -2.00 11.24 -12.52
CA LEU A 67 -1.38 9.94 -12.22
C LEU A 67 -0.59 9.97 -10.90
N HIS A 68 0.13 11.05 -10.60
CA HIS A 68 0.77 11.22 -9.28
C HIS A 68 -0.25 11.18 -8.15
N ASN A 69 -1.40 11.86 -8.32
CA ASN A 69 -2.47 11.83 -7.34
C ASN A 69 -3.03 10.40 -7.19
N ALA A 70 -3.24 9.68 -8.29
CA ALA A 70 -3.68 8.29 -8.25
C ALA A 70 -2.67 7.36 -7.53
N VAL A 71 -1.37 7.53 -7.77
CA VAL A 71 -0.30 6.78 -7.08
C VAL A 71 -0.24 7.13 -5.60
N GLN A 72 -0.41 8.41 -5.24
CA GLN A 72 -0.46 8.84 -3.84
C GLN A 72 -1.71 8.32 -3.13
N SER A 73 -2.87 8.30 -3.79
CA SER A 73 -4.07 7.69 -3.28
C SER A 73 -3.90 6.18 -3.10
N GLN A 74 -3.25 5.48 -4.03
CA GLN A 74 -2.90 4.05 -3.88
C GLN A 74 -1.89 3.78 -2.76
N LYS A 75 -0.98 4.72 -2.48
CA LYS A 75 -0.04 4.63 -1.34
C LYS A 75 -0.69 4.96 0.01
N ASN A 76 -1.82 5.68 -0.01
CA ASN A 76 -2.60 6.03 1.18
C ASN A 76 -3.70 5.02 1.50
N ASP A 77 -3.91 3.99 0.68
CA ASP A 77 -4.52 2.75 1.15
C ASP A 77 -3.54 2.16 2.17
N PRO A 78 -3.94 1.98 3.45
CA PRO A 78 -3.01 1.46 4.43
C PRO A 78 -2.52 0.09 3.94
N LEU A 79 -1.20 -0.05 3.80
CA LEU A 79 -0.48 -1.28 3.40
C LEU A 79 -0.99 -2.54 4.13
N LYS A 80 -1.63 -2.34 5.28
CA LYS A 80 -2.31 -3.35 6.08
C LYS A 80 -3.73 -2.90 6.39
N SER A 81 -4.69 -3.80 6.24
CA SER A 81 -6.05 -3.55 6.74
C SER A 81 -6.02 -3.34 8.25
N ARG A 82 -7.02 -2.64 8.80
CA ARG A 82 -7.17 -2.48 10.25
C ARG A 82 -7.10 -3.82 10.98
N GLN A 83 -7.73 -4.85 10.43
CA GLN A 83 -7.74 -6.19 11.02
C GLN A 83 -6.37 -6.90 10.96
N GLN A 84 -5.54 -6.58 9.97
CA GLN A 84 -4.15 -7.04 9.94
C GLN A 84 -3.30 -6.34 10.99
N VAL A 85 -3.50 -5.04 11.21
CA VAL A 85 -2.85 -4.29 12.30
C VAL A 85 -3.27 -4.84 13.67
N ASP A 86 -4.56 -5.13 13.85
CA ASP A 86 -5.08 -5.70 15.09
C ASP A 86 -4.53 -7.12 15.34
N LEU A 87 -4.33 -7.94 14.29
CA LEU A 87 -3.65 -9.23 14.41
C LEU A 87 -2.19 -9.08 14.89
N GLU A 88 -1.44 -8.13 14.34
CA GLU A 88 -0.06 -7.87 14.77
C GLU A 88 0.01 -7.40 16.22
N ARG A 89 -0.93 -6.54 16.62
CA ARG A 89 -1.05 -6.10 18.01
C ARG A 89 -1.38 -7.26 18.95
N ALA A 90 -2.27 -8.16 18.56
CA ALA A 90 -2.57 -9.36 19.35
C ALA A 90 -1.34 -10.26 19.51
N HIS A 91 -0.56 -10.46 18.44
CA HIS A 91 0.70 -11.20 18.52
C HIS A 91 1.69 -10.55 19.49
N PHE A 92 1.83 -9.22 19.44
CA PHE A 92 2.72 -8.51 20.34
C PHE A 92 2.31 -8.68 21.81
N LEU A 93 1.01 -8.57 22.12
CA LEU A 93 0.49 -8.82 23.46
C LEU A 93 0.79 -10.25 23.93
N VAL A 94 0.64 -11.25 23.07
CA VAL A 94 0.99 -12.65 23.41
C VAL A 94 2.48 -12.80 23.68
N THR A 95 3.35 -12.15 22.91
CA THR A 95 4.81 -12.17 23.17
C THR A 95 5.13 -11.53 24.51
N GLN A 96 4.55 -10.38 24.84
CA GLN A 96 4.76 -9.76 26.15
C GLN A 96 4.23 -10.62 27.30
N ALA A 97 3.06 -11.23 27.12
CA ALA A 97 2.49 -12.14 28.11
C ALA A 97 3.42 -13.34 28.37
N PHE A 98 4.04 -13.87 27.32
CA PHE A 98 5.03 -14.94 27.43
C PHE A 98 6.30 -14.51 28.17
N GLU A 99 6.82 -13.31 27.89
CA GLU A 99 7.98 -12.77 28.59
C GLU A 99 7.71 -12.55 30.10
N GLU A 100 6.50 -12.09 30.46
CA GLU A 100 6.11 -11.94 31.86
C GLU A 100 5.87 -13.28 32.56
N ASP A 101 5.30 -14.24 31.85
CA ASP A 101 5.14 -15.63 32.30
C ASP A 101 6.51 -16.26 32.64
N GLU A 102 7.50 -16.13 31.74
CA GLU A 102 8.86 -16.64 31.98
C GLU A 102 9.56 -15.95 33.17
N LYS A 103 9.22 -14.70 33.47
CA LYS A 103 9.72 -13.98 34.65
C LYS A 103 9.03 -14.38 35.96
N GLY A 104 7.96 -15.18 35.89
CA GLY A 104 7.14 -15.56 37.03
C GLY A 104 6.09 -14.52 37.43
N ASN A 105 5.87 -13.50 36.59
CA ASN A 105 4.89 -12.44 36.81
C ASN A 105 3.49 -12.91 36.33
N GLY A 106 2.94 -13.92 37.00
CA GLY A 106 1.72 -14.62 36.58
C GLY A 106 0.50 -13.72 36.38
N ASP A 107 0.25 -12.78 37.29
CA ASP A 107 -0.90 -11.88 37.20
C ASP A 107 -0.84 -10.97 35.96
N GLU A 108 0.33 -10.39 35.68
CA GLU A 108 0.56 -9.53 34.51
C GLU A 108 0.48 -10.35 33.20
N ALA A 109 1.04 -11.56 33.19
CA ALA A 109 0.96 -12.47 32.06
C ALA A 109 -0.51 -12.84 31.74
N ILE A 110 -1.30 -13.17 32.77
CA ILE A 110 -2.74 -13.46 32.63
C ILE A 110 -3.48 -12.26 32.03
N GLU A 111 -3.20 -11.05 32.49
CA GLU A 111 -3.84 -9.83 31.98
C GLU A 111 -3.52 -9.64 30.49
N LEU A 112 -2.24 -9.73 30.11
CA LEU A 112 -1.79 -9.56 28.73
C LEU A 112 -2.35 -10.65 27.79
N TYR A 113 -2.36 -11.92 28.21
CA TYR A 113 -3.01 -12.99 27.45
C TYR A 113 -4.50 -12.71 27.27
N THR A 114 -5.21 -12.26 28.31
CA THR A 114 -6.64 -11.94 28.23
C THR A 114 -6.91 -10.79 27.25
N GLN A 115 -6.11 -9.73 27.29
CA GLN A 115 -6.21 -8.61 26.34
C GLN A 115 -5.99 -9.09 24.89
N ALA A 116 -5.03 -10.00 24.66
CA ALA A 116 -4.80 -10.56 23.33
C ALA A 116 -6.01 -11.39 22.83
N VAL A 117 -6.62 -12.19 23.72
CA VAL A 117 -7.82 -12.99 23.42
C VAL A 117 -8.99 -12.09 23.00
N GLU A 118 -9.28 -11.07 23.79
CA GLU A 118 -10.38 -10.12 23.51
C GLU A 118 -10.18 -9.43 22.15
N LEU A 119 -8.98 -8.95 21.87
CA LEU A 119 -8.64 -8.32 20.61
C LEU A 119 -8.81 -9.29 19.43
N CYS A 120 -8.36 -10.54 19.58
CA CYS A 120 -8.50 -11.57 18.55
C CYS A 120 -9.96 -11.88 18.24
N ILE A 121 -10.80 -12.07 19.27
CA ILE A 121 -12.23 -12.37 19.10
C ILE A 121 -12.95 -11.21 18.43
N LYS A 122 -12.71 -9.98 18.91
CA LYS A 122 -13.30 -8.77 18.33
C LYS A 122 -12.95 -8.64 16.85
N THR A 123 -11.66 -8.74 16.52
CA THR A 123 -11.17 -8.62 15.15
C THR A 123 -11.72 -9.72 14.25
N SER A 124 -11.85 -10.96 14.77
CA SER A 124 -12.39 -12.11 14.03
C SER A 124 -13.85 -11.88 13.64
N ASN A 125 -14.64 -11.26 14.53
CA ASN A 125 -16.04 -10.93 14.27
C ASN A 125 -16.21 -9.73 13.31
N GLU A 126 -15.21 -8.86 13.20
CA GLU A 126 -15.22 -7.68 12.34
C GLU A 126 -14.69 -7.95 10.92
N THR A 127 -14.09 -9.11 10.65
CA THR A 127 -13.59 -9.49 9.32
C THR A 127 -14.46 -10.56 8.65
N SER A 128 -14.56 -10.52 7.32
CA SER A 128 -15.14 -11.58 6.49
C SER A 128 -14.09 -12.51 5.87
N ASP A 129 -12.79 -12.26 6.08
CA ASP A 129 -11.71 -13.11 5.59
C ASP A 129 -11.59 -14.37 6.46
N GLN A 130 -12.01 -15.51 5.91
CA GLN A 130 -12.00 -16.80 6.59
C GLN A 130 -10.61 -17.26 7.04
N THR A 131 -9.57 -16.90 6.29
CA THR A 131 -8.18 -17.24 6.63
C THR A 131 -7.72 -16.43 7.84
N LEU A 132 -8.02 -15.13 7.83
CA LEU A 132 -7.72 -14.23 8.94
C LEU A 132 -8.50 -14.62 10.20
N GLN A 133 -9.79 -14.93 10.07
CA GLN A 133 -10.62 -15.43 11.17
C GLN A 133 -10.03 -16.66 11.82
N THR A 134 -9.52 -17.61 11.02
CA THR A 134 -8.93 -18.85 11.51
C THR A 134 -7.66 -18.58 12.31
N LYS A 135 -6.77 -17.70 11.82
CA LYS A 135 -5.56 -17.29 12.53
C LYS A 135 -5.86 -16.62 13.87
N LEU A 136 -6.80 -15.67 13.88
CA LEU A 136 -7.22 -14.96 15.09
C LEU A 136 -7.81 -15.92 16.13
N LYS A 137 -8.67 -16.85 15.71
CA LYS A 137 -9.26 -17.85 16.61
C LYS A 137 -8.21 -18.81 17.17
N GLN A 138 -7.23 -19.21 16.37
CA GLN A 138 -6.13 -20.05 16.82
C GLN A 138 -5.27 -19.35 17.87
N LEU A 139 -4.89 -18.09 17.61
CA LEU A 139 -4.10 -17.29 18.55
C LEU A 139 -4.86 -17.06 19.86
N ALA A 140 -6.15 -16.70 19.77
CA ALA A 140 -7.01 -16.54 20.94
C ALA A 140 -7.07 -17.81 21.78
N ARG A 141 -7.23 -18.98 21.15
CA ARG A 141 -7.30 -20.26 21.87
C ARG A 141 -5.99 -20.56 22.60
N GLN A 142 -4.85 -20.37 21.94
CA GLN A 142 -3.54 -20.60 22.56
C GLN A 142 -3.29 -19.68 23.76
N ALA A 143 -3.62 -18.39 23.62
CA ALA A 143 -3.50 -17.41 24.70
C ALA A 143 -4.44 -17.73 25.87
N LEU A 144 -5.68 -18.15 25.58
CA LEU A 144 -6.66 -18.54 26.60
C LEU A 144 -6.21 -19.78 27.37
N ASP A 145 -5.85 -20.86 26.66
CA ASP A 145 -5.40 -22.12 27.28
C ASP A 145 -4.21 -21.86 28.23
N ARG A 146 -3.28 -20.97 27.84
CA ARG A 146 -2.14 -20.60 28.69
C ARG A 146 -2.53 -19.77 29.92
N ALA A 147 -3.41 -18.78 29.74
CA ALA A 147 -3.90 -17.94 30.83
C ALA A 147 -4.70 -18.74 31.87
N GLU A 148 -5.52 -19.69 31.43
CA GLU A 148 -6.24 -20.60 32.32
C GLU A 148 -5.26 -21.50 33.09
N GLY A 149 -4.26 -22.08 32.41
CA GLY A 149 -3.25 -22.89 33.09
C GLY A 149 -2.41 -22.12 34.12
N LEU A 150 -2.18 -20.81 33.91
CA LEU A 150 -1.55 -19.96 34.92
C LEU A 150 -2.46 -19.76 36.14
N LYS A 151 -3.74 -19.46 35.92
CA LYS A 151 -4.72 -19.27 37.01
C LYS A 151 -4.90 -20.52 37.87
N GLU A 152 -4.86 -21.69 37.26
CA GLU A 152 -4.94 -22.97 37.97
C GLU A 152 -3.68 -23.32 38.76
N SER A 153 -2.55 -22.69 38.44
CA SER A 153 -1.25 -22.92 39.09
C SER A 153 -0.94 -21.90 40.21
N GLN A 154 -1.80 -20.90 40.43
CA GLN A 154 -1.72 -19.93 41.52
C GLN A 154 -2.47 -20.41 42.77
#